data_AF-A0A239DW23-F1
#
_entry.id   AF-A0A239DW23-F1
#
_cell.length_a   1.000
_cell.length_b   1.000
_cell.length_c   1.000
_cell.angle_alpha   90.00
_cell.angle_beta   90.00
_cell.angle_gamma   90.00
#
_symmetry.space_group_name_H-M   'P 1'
#
loop_
_entity.id
_entity.type
_entity.pdbx_description
1 polymer ?
#
loop_
_entity_poly.entity_id
_entity_poly.type
_entity_poly.pdbx_seq_one_letter_code
_entity_poly.pdbx_strand_id
1 'polypeptide(L)'
;MELIILPIIGFSNGIIVGSGIVALLTLLDIIPRLAQLTKTYNYISIYEDVIIYSAALAAFFSLAKMGINTGVAFVIIVGFFMGIFIGLLASALAEVMNVIPVIVRRFQIEEYVFHIVYALILGKTVGSFIHWMVIHK
;
A
#
# COMPACT_ATOMS: atom_id res chain seq x y z
N MET A 1 -4.68 -34.12 5.71
CA MET A 1 -5.17 -33.00 4.87
C MET A 1 -4.60 -31.65 5.30
N GLU A 2 -4.36 -31.40 6.58
CA GLU A 2 -3.91 -30.08 7.06
C GLU A 2 -2.53 -29.62 6.54
N LEU A 3 -1.58 -30.55 6.32
CA LEU A 3 -0.22 -30.25 5.84
C LEU A 3 -0.16 -29.60 4.44
N ILE A 4 -1.18 -29.81 3.61
CA ILE A 4 -1.24 -29.23 2.24
C ILE A 4 -2.10 -27.95 2.25
N ILE A 5 -3.14 -27.91 3.10
CA ILE A 5 -4.06 -26.78 3.19
C ILE A 5 -3.38 -25.55 3.80
N LEU A 6 -2.57 -25.72 4.85
CA LEU A 6 -1.85 -24.62 5.49
C LEU A 6 -0.95 -23.83 4.52
N PRO A 7 -0.04 -24.45 3.76
CA PRO A 7 0.82 -23.72 2.83
C PRO A 7 0.02 -23.04 1.71
N ILE A 8 -1.10 -23.62 1.26
CA ILE A 8 -1.98 -22.99 0.27
C ILE A 8 -2.63 -21.72 0.84
N ILE A 9 -3.17 -21.79 2.07
CA ILE A 9 -3.77 -20.63 2.74
C ILE A 9 -2.71 -19.56 3.01
N GLY A 10 -1.52 -19.95 3.48
CA GLY A 10 -0.41 -19.02 3.71
C GLY A 10 0.05 -18.33 2.44
N PHE A 11 0.18 -19.07 1.35
CA PHE A 11 0.56 -18.53 0.04
C PHE A 11 -0.51 -17.59 -0.54
N SER A 12 -1.79 -17.96 -0.41
CA SER A 12 -2.91 -17.12 -0.82
C SER A 12 -2.93 -15.78 -0.07
N ASN A 13 -2.76 -15.80 1.25
CA ASN A 13 -2.66 -14.58 2.04
C ASN A 13 -1.44 -13.74 1.64
N GLY A 14 -0.29 -14.38 1.40
CA GLY A 14 0.93 -13.70 0.94
C GLY A 14 0.72 -12.97 -0.38
N ILE A 15 0.06 -13.60 -1.35
CA ILE A 15 -0.28 -12.97 -2.64
C ILE A 15 -1.19 -11.76 -2.44
N ILE A 16 -2.25 -11.89 -1.62
CA ILE A 16 -3.21 -10.80 -1.39
C ILE A 16 -2.52 -9.60 -0.75
N VAL A 17 -1.72 -9.82 0.30
CA VAL A 17 -1.02 -8.74 1.02
C VAL A 17 0.05 -8.11 0.13
N GLY A 18 0.85 -8.92 -0.56
CA GLY A 18 1.89 -8.43 -1.47
C GLY A 18 1.31 -7.62 -2.64
N SER A 19 0.23 -8.12 -3.25
CA SER A 19 -0.49 -7.42 -4.31
C SER A 19 -1.04 -6.07 -3.82
N GLY A 20 -1.56 -6.00 -2.59
CA GLY A 20 -2.03 -4.74 -2.00
C GLY A 20 -0.93 -3.68 -1.88
N ILE A 21 0.27 -4.07 -1.44
CA ILE A 21 1.42 -3.17 -1.33
C ILE A 21 1.86 -2.70 -2.71
N VAL A 22 2.04 -3.62 -3.67
CA VAL A 22 2.46 -3.28 -5.03
C VAL A 22 1.43 -2.38 -5.72
N ALA A 23 0.14 -2.68 -5.58
CA ALA A 23 -0.94 -1.86 -6.11
C ALA A 23 -0.92 -0.45 -5.53
N LEU A 24 -0.71 -0.29 -4.21
CA LEU A 24 -0.61 1.02 -3.58
C LEU A 24 0.57 1.83 -4.14
N LEU A 25 1.75 1.23 -4.23
CA LEU A 25 2.96 1.91 -4.69
C LEU A 25 2.88 2.35 -6.16
N THR A 26 2.25 1.52 -6.99
CA THR A 26 2.07 1.78 -8.42
C THR A 26 0.94 2.77 -8.69
N LEU A 27 -0.23 2.62 -8.05
CA LEU A 27 -1.37 3.53 -8.24
C LEU A 27 -1.09 4.96 -7.78
N LEU A 28 -0.25 5.13 -6.76
CA LEU A 28 0.18 6.43 -6.27
C LEU A 28 1.42 6.98 -7.00
N ASP A 29 1.91 6.29 -8.03
CA ASP A 29 3.10 6.65 -8.80
C ASP A 29 4.33 6.98 -7.92
N ILE A 30 4.48 6.28 -6.78
CA ILE A 30 5.58 6.53 -5.83
C ILE A 30 6.93 6.20 -6.47
N ILE A 31 6.99 5.09 -7.22
CA ILE A 31 8.22 4.62 -7.86
C ILE A 31 8.66 5.57 -8.99
N PRO A 32 7.78 5.94 -9.95
CA PRO A 32 8.09 7.00 -10.92
C PRO A 32 8.52 8.32 -10.27
N ARG A 33 7.87 8.73 -9.17
CA ARG A 33 8.20 9.98 -8.48
C ARG A 33 9.56 9.93 -7.79
N LEU A 34 9.95 8.80 -7.22
CA LEU A 34 11.31 8.60 -6.70
C LEU A 34 12.35 8.73 -7.83
N ALA A 35 12.13 8.03 -8.95
CA ALA A 35 13.02 8.11 -10.11
C ALA A 35 13.09 9.54 -10.70
N GLN A 36 11.98 10.29 -10.66
CA GLN A 36 11.94 11.69 -11.05
C GLN A 36 12.81 12.58 -10.15
N LEU A 37 12.67 12.44 -8.83
CA LEU A 37 13.43 13.24 -7.86
C LEU A 37 14.94 13.01 -7.97
N THR A 38 15.36 11.78 -8.26
CA THR A 38 16.76 11.41 -8.48
C THR A 38 17.22 11.60 -9.93
N LYS A 39 16.34 12.06 -10.84
CA LYS A 39 16.62 12.25 -12.28
C LYS A 39 17.07 10.96 -12.99
N THR A 40 16.54 9.81 -12.58
CA THR A 40 16.94 8.46 -13.01
C THR A 40 15.76 7.64 -13.55
N TYR A 41 14.91 8.25 -14.38
CA TYR A 41 13.75 7.59 -14.99
C TYR A 41 14.05 6.29 -15.73
N ASN A 42 15.25 6.16 -16.32
CA ASN A 42 15.65 4.95 -17.05
C ASN A 42 15.82 3.72 -16.14
N TYR A 43 15.83 3.90 -14.81
CA TYR A 43 16.10 2.84 -13.85
C TYR A 43 14.88 2.43 -13.02
N ILE A 44 13.66 2.81 -13.42
CA ILE A 44 12.41 2.49 -12.69
C ILE A 44 12.32 1.00 -12.32
N SER A 45 12.64 0.10 -13.25
CA SER A 45 12.61 -1.34 -12.99
C SER A 45 13.55 -1.77 -11.85
N ILE A 46 14.70 -1.10 -11.69
CA ILE A 46 15.63 -1.36 -10.57
C ILE A 46 15.01 -0.92 -9.24
N TYR A 47 14.29 0.21 -9.22
CA TYR A 47 13.58 0.63 -8.00
C TYR A 47 12.49 -0.38 -7.62
N GLU A 48 11.72 -0.87 -8.60
CA GLU A 48 10.70 -1.91 -8.37
C GLU A 48 11.32 -3.18 -7.78
N ASP A 49 12.38 -3.69 -8.40
CA ASP A 49 13.09 -4.89 -7.95
C ASP A 49 13.62 -4.72 -6.53
N VAL A 50 14.29 -3.60 -6.24
CA VAL A 50 14.84 -3.32 -4.90
C VAL A 50 13.74 -3.27 -3.84
N ILE A 51 12.58 -2.66 -4.14
CA ILE A 51 11.44 -2.61 -3.23
C ILE A 51 10.89 -4.03 -2.99
N ILE A 52 10.74 -4.84 -4.04
CA ILE A 52 10.23 -6.22 -3.92
C ILE A 52 11.18 -7.08 -3.09
N TYR A 53 12.48 -7.06 -3.39
CA TYR A 53 13.48 -7.83 -2.64
C TYR A 53 13.59 -7.38 -1.19
N SER A 54 13.60 -6.07 -0.93
CA SER A 54 13.67 -5.55 0.43
C SER A 54 12.41 -5.87 1.24
N ALA A 55 11.21 -5.81 0.64
CA ALA A 55 9.96 -6.19 1.29
C ALA A 55 9.91 -7.69 1.61
N ALA A 56 10.34 -8.55 0.67
CA ALA A 56 10.41 -10.00 0.89
C ALA A 56 11.39 -10.35 2.02
N LEU A 57 12.57 -9.73 2.02
CA LEU A 57 13.58 -9.92 3.05
C LEU A 57 13.10 -9.40 4.41
N ALA A 58 12.47 -8.23 4.47
CA ALA A 58 11.89 -7.69 5.70
C ALA A 58 10.76 -8.58 6.26
N ALA A 59 9.90 -9.12 5.38
CA ALA A 59 8.88 -10.09 5.77
C ALA A 59 9.51 -11.35 6.38
N PHE A 60 10.55 -11.90 5.76
CA PHE A 60 11.27 -13.05 6.27
C PHE A 60 11.88 -12.79 7.66
N PHE A 61 12.54 -11.65 7.86
CA PHE A 61 13.09 -11.25 9.17
C PHE A 61 12.00 -11.08 10.24
N SER A 62 10.83 -10.54 9.86
CA SER A 62 9.67 -10.41 10.74
C SER A 62 9.15 -11.78 11.20
N LEU A 63 9.04 -12.75 10.27
CA LEU A 63 8.68 -14.14 10.58
C LEU A 63 9.69 -14.82 11.50
N ALA A 64 10.99 -14.58 11.30
CA ALA A 64 12.05 -15.12 12.14
C ALA A 64 12.07 -14.53 13.56
N LYS A 65 11.24 -13.53 13.88
CA LYS A 65 11.23 -12.76 15.14
C LYS A 65 12.62 -12.30 15.57
N MET A 66 13.48 -12.06 14.58
CA MET A 66 14.89 -11.78 14.82
C MET A 66 15.00 -10.29 15.13
N GLY A 67 15.02 -9.96 16.42
CA GLY A 67 15.22 -8.59 16.88
C GLY A 67 16.65 -8.15 16.59
N ILE A 68 16.85 -7.35 15.55
CA ILE A 68 18.17 -6.79 15.26
C ILE A 68 18.38 -5.62 16.22
N ASN A 69 19.25 -5.80 17.21
CA ASN A 69 19.66 -4.72 18.10
C ASN A 69 20.65 -3.81 17.38
N THR A 70 20.11 -2.87 16.60
CA THR A 70 20.90 -1.87 15.88
C THR A 70 21.17 -0.66 16.76
N GLY A 71 22.37 -0.08 16.67
CA GLY A 71 22.71 1.14 17.42
C GLY A 71 21.83 2.35 17.04
N VAL A 72 21.84 3.37 17.91
CA VAL A 72 21.01 4.59 17.77
C VAL A 72 21.17 5.26 16.41
N ALA A 73 22.39 5.30 15.86
CA ALA A 73 22.67 5.89 14.55
C ALA A 73 21.87 5.22 13.41
N PHE A 74 21.69 3.89 13.45
CA PHE A 74 20.93 3.17 12.44
C PHE A 74 19.44 3.52 12.50
N VAL A 75 18.88 3.61 13.71
CA VAL A 75 17.47 3.98 13.92
C VAL A 75 17.19 5.39 13.40
N ILE A 76 18.11 6.34 13.59
CA ILE A 76 17.97 7.70 13.06
C ILE A 76 17.92 7.69 11.52
N ILE A 77 18.81 6.93 10.87
CA ILE A 77 18.85 6.82 9.41
C ILE A 77 17.55 6.20 8.89
N VAL A 78 17.09 5.10 9.49
CA VAL A 78 15.82 4.45 9.11
C VAL A 78 14.63 5.41 9.32
N GLY A 79 14.59 6.12 10.45
CA GLY A 79 13.55 7.10 10.74
C GLY A 79 13.51 8.24 9.71
N PHE A 80 14.67 8.70 9.25
CA PHE A 80 14.76 9.70 8.20
C PHE A 80 14.18 9.20 6.86
N PHE A 81 14.56 7.99 6.43
CA PHE A 81 13.99 7.39 5.22
C PHE A 81 12.49 7.13 5.34
N MET A 82 12.01 6.73 6.52
CA MET A 82 10.58 6.58 6.79
C MET A 82 9.84 7.91 6.67
N GLY A 83 10.44 9.00 7.17
CA GLY A 83 9.92 10.35 6.99
C GLY A 83 9.81 10.76 5.52
N ILE A 84 10.84 10.48 4.71
CA ILE A 84 10.80 10.71 3.25
C ILE A 84 9.67 9.90 2.62
N PHE A 85 9.55 8.62 2.95
CA PHE A 85 8.50 7.75 2.41
C PHE A 85 7.10 8.25 2.75
N ILE A 86 6.84 8.63 4.01
CA ILE A 86 5.56 9.19 4.45
C ILE A 86 5.29 10.53 3.75
N GLY A 87 6.30 11.37 3.57
CA GLY A 87 6.19 12.63 2.83
C GLY A 87 5.78 12.43 1.36
N LEU A 88 6.40 11.44 0.69
CA LEU A 88 6.04 11.05 -0.68
C LEU A 88 4.60 10.52 -0.76
N LEU A 89 4.21 9.66 0.19
CA LEU A 89 2.84 9.15 0.28
C LEU A 89 1.83 10.30 0.43
N ALA A 90 2.08 11.23 1.35
CA ALA A 90 1.20 12.37 1.59
C ALA A 90 1.07 13.27 0.34
N SER A 91 2.19 13.54 -0.34
CA SER A 91 2.21 14.32 -1.59
C SER A 91 1.45 13.63 -2.72
N ALA A 92 1.66 12.31 -2.91
CA ALA A 92 0.95 11.53 -3.92
C ALA A 92 -0.56 11.49 -3.64
N LEU A 93 -0.95 11.34 -2.37
CA LEU A 93 -2.37 11.35 -1.99
C LEU A 93 -3.01 12.71 -2.28
N ALA A 94 -2.30 13.81 -2.02
CA ALA A 94 -2.79 15.16 -2.34
C ALA A 94 -2.97 15.36 -3.86
N GLU A 95 -2.08 14.81 -4.67
CA GLU A 95 -2.19 14.85 -6.13
C GLU A 95 -3.40 14.05 -6.63
N VAL A 96 -3.57 12.80 -6.14
CA VAL A 96 -4.73 11.97 -6.49
C VAL A 96 -6.04 12.63 -6.03
N MET A 97 -6.07 13.24 -4.84
CA MET A 97 -7.26 13.96 -4.36
C MET A 97 -7.63 15.14 -5.28
N ASN A 98 -6.64 15.82 -5.86
CA ASN A 98 -6.90 16.89 -6.83
C ASN A 98 -7.40 16.37 -8.19
N VAL A 99 -7.14 15.10 -8.52
CA VAL A 99 -7.62 14.47 -9.77
C VAL A 99 -9.09 14.03 -9.67
N ILE A 100 -9.58 13.65 -8.48
CA ILE A 100 -10.97 13.20 -8.30
C ILE A 100 -12.00 14.23 -8.82
N PRO A 101 -11.91 15.54 -8.47
CA PRO A 101 -12.81 16.55 -9.02
C PRO A 101 -12.74 16.67 -10.55
N VAL A 102 -11.55 16.48 -11.14
CA VAL A 102 -11.36 16.55 -12.60
C VAL A 102 -12.11 15.39 -13.27
N ILE A 103 -12.01 14.18 -12.71
CA ILE A 103 -12.73 13.00 -13.22
C ILE A 103 -14.24 13.23 -13.11
N VAL A 104 -14.73 13.69 -11.96
CA VAL A 104 -16.15 13.97 -11.73
C VAL A 104 -16.73 14.92 -12.79
N ARG A 105 -16.02 16.04 -13.05
CA ARG A 105 -16.42 17.02 -14.07
C ARG A 105 -16.37 16.42 -15.47
N ARG A 106 -15.31 15.65 -15.78
CA ARG A 106 -15.11 15.05 -17.10
C ARG A 106 -16.20 14.03 -17.46
N PHE A 107 -16.69 13.27 -16.50
CA PHE A 107 -17.77 12.31 -16.70
C PHE A 107 -19.17 12.90 -16.51
N GLN A 108 -19.28 14.21 -16.22
CA GLN A 108 -20.56 14.90 -15.96
C GLN A 108 -21.40 14.22 -14.86
N ILE A 109 -20.75 13.61 -13.88
CA ILE A 109 -21.40 12.88 -12.78
C ILE A 109 -21.57 13.73 -11.51
N GLU A 110 -21.42 15.06 -11.61
CA GLU A 110 -21.47 15.99 -10.47
C GLU A 110 -22.70 15.79 -9.58
N GLU A 111 -23.87 15.62 -10.19
CA GLU A 111 -25.14 15.42 -9.47
C GLU A 111 -25.24 14.03 -8.81
N TYR A 112 -24.49 13.04 -9.31
CA TYR A 112 -24.49 11.66 -8.81
C TYR A 112 -23.39 11.40 -7.77
N VAL A 113 -22.45 12.32 -7.57
CA VAL A 113 -21.36 12.17 -6.57
C VAL A 113 -21.93 11.87 -5.19
N PHE A 114 -23.00 12.56 -4.78
CA PHE A 114 -23.66 12.30 -3.50
C PHE A 114 -24.14 10.85 -3.40
N HIS A 115 -24.75 10.32 -4.46
CA HIS A 115 -25.23 8.94 -4.49
C HIS A 115 -24.09 7.93 -4.41
N ILE A 116 -22.97 8.19 -5.10
CA ILE A 116 -21.76 7.37 -5.05
C ILE A 116 -21.18 7.35 -3.63
N VAL A 117 -21.10 8.51 -2.98
CA VAL A 117 -20.60 8.63 -1.61
C VAL A 117 -21.52 7.88 -0.63
N TYR A 118 -22.84 8.02 -0.75
CA TYR A 118 -23.78 7.26 0.08
C TYR A 118 -23.67 5.75 -0.14
N ALA A 119 -23.52 5.29 -1.39
CA ALA A 119 -23.31 3.88 -1.70
C ALA A 119 -22.02 3.34 -1.06
N LEU A 120 -20.92 4.11 -1.13
CA LEU A 120 -19.65 3.79 -0.48
C LEU A 120 -19.78 3.71 1.06
N ILE A 121 -20.43 4.70 1.67
CA ILE A 121 -20.64 4.72 3.12
C ILE A 121 -21.46 3.51 3.54
N LEU A 122 -22.59 3.24 2.87
CA LEU A 122 -23.44 2.09 3.18
C LEU A 122 -22.68 0.77 3.01
N GLY A 123 -21.96 0.59 1.90
CA GLY A 123 -21.14 -0.60 1.66
C GLY A 123 -20.09 -0.79 2.76
N LYS A 124 -19.41 0.28 3.19
CA LYS A 124 -18.41 0.23 4.27
C LYS A 124 -19.04 -0.07 5.63
N THR A 125 -20.19 0.53 5.93
CA THR A 125 -20.94 0.27 7.18
C THR A 125 -21.42 -1.18 7.23
N VAL A 126 -22.03 -1.68 6.15
CA VAL A 126 -22.49 -3.08 6.06
C VAL A 126 -21.30 -4.04 6.18
N GLY A 127 -20.19 -3.76 5.47
CA GLY A 127 -18.96 -4.54 5.58
C GLY A 127 -18.42 -4.60 7.01
N SER A 128 -18.40 -3.46 7.72
CA SER A 128 -18.02 -3.40 9.14
C SER A 128 -18.94 -4.22 10.03
N PHE A 129 -20.26 -4.16 9.83
CA PHE A 129 -21.21 -4.97 10.60
C PHE A 129 -21.00 -6.47 10.38
N ILE A 130 -20.80 -6.91 9.13
CA ILE A 130 -20.53 -8.31 8.81
C ILE A 130 -19.23 -8.76 9.48
N HIS A 131 -18.16 -7.96 9.40
CA HIS A 131 -16.88 -8.27 10.02
C HIS A 131 -17.02 -8.51 11.53
N TRP A 132 -17.72 -7.62 12.23
CA TRP A 132 -17.88 -7.71 13.68
C TRP A 132 -18.87 -8.79 14.13
N MET A 133 -19.99 -8.99 13.43
CA MET A 133 -21.02 -9.94 13.88
C MET A 133 -20.77 -11.38 13.45
N VAL A 134 -20.14 -11.59 12.29
CA VAL A 134 -20.03 -12.93 11.67
C VAL A 134 -18.60 -13.46 11.73
N ILE A 135 -17.61 -12.63 11.39
CA ILE A 135 -16.21 -13.09 11.25
C ILE A 135 -15.49 -13.07 12.60
N HIS A 136 -15.72 -12.05 13.42
CA HIS A 136 -15.05 -11.87 14.71
C HIS A 136 -15.85 -12.42 15.90
N LYS A 137 -16.40 -13.63 15.76
CA LYS A 137 -17.13 -14.34 16.82
C LYS A 137 -16.36 -15.58 17.28
#